data_AF-A0AAJ3PMJ9-F1
#
_entry.id   AF-A0AAJ3PMJ9-F1
#
_cell.length_a   1.000
_cell.length_b   1.000
_cell.length_c   1.000
_cell.angle_alpha   90.00
_cell.angle_beta   90.00
_cell.angle_gamma   90.00
#
_symmetry.space_group_name_H-M   'P 1'
#
loop_
_entity.id
_entity.type
_entity.pdbx_description
1 polymer ?
#
loop_
_entity_poly.entity_id
_entity_poly.type
_entity_poly.pdbx_seq_one_letter_code
_entity_poly.pdbx_strand_id
1 'polypeptide(L)'
;MSIDAAPPEDGGTAPTGTSPAPEALEDALPHPSDPSVTPFLLFEGDAGAAMDAYLTAFVEYLPVTEVRRDLFDDSSPRGAEWAGKVLHGELEIAGQRLRFFDSFTPHGFTFTPAISLFVELPDATAVDAIHDTLLAGGGRDYMPPDDYGFSRRFAWVGDRFGVTWQLNAA
;
A
#
# COMPACT_ATOMS: atom_id res chain seq x y z
N MET A 1 -80.78 -16.90 -13.51
CA MET A 1 -79.61 -16.28 -12.85
C MET A 1 -79.36 -17.06 -11.57
N SER A 2 -78.50 -18.08 -11.64
CA SER A 2 -78.01 -18.81 -10.46
C SER A 2 -76.81 -18.07 -9.91
N ILE A 3 -76.78 -17.88 -8.60
CA ILE A 3 -75.65 -17.29 -7.88
C ILE A 3 -74.90 -18.46 -7.25
N ASP A 4 -73.66 -18.62 -7.68
CA ASP A 4 -72.74 -19.69 -7.27
C ASP A 4 -71.99 -19.28 -5.99
N ALA A 5 -71.73 -20.26 -5.15
CA ALA A 5 -71.01 -20.13 -3.89
C ALA A 5 -69.50 -20.34 -4.11
N ALA A 6 -68.65 -19.57 -3.43
CA ALA A 6 -67.21 -19.84 -3.32
C ALA A 6 -66.75 -19.71 -1.85
N PRO A 7 -66.00 -20.69 -1.31
CA PRO A 7 -65.24 -20.59 -0.05
C PRO A 7 -63.70 -20.59 -0.34
N PRO A 8 -62.82 -20.71 0.68
CA PRO A 8 -62.30 -19.64 1.53
C PRO A 8 -60.80 -19.35 1.29
N GLU A 9 -60.28 -18.41 2.08
CA GLU A 9 -58.97 -17.76 2.04
C GLU A 9 -57.77 -18.73 2.21
N ASP A 10 -56.70 -18.47 1.46
CA ASP A 10 -55.41 -19.16 1.56
C ASP A 10 -54.41 -18.33 2.38
N GLY A 11 -53.77 -19.00 3.34
CA GLY A 11 -52.88 -18.40 4.33
C GLY A 11 -51.51 -18.04 3.75
N GLY A 12 -51.19 -16.75 3.77
CA GLY A 12 -49.85 -16.25 3.47
C GLY A 12 -48.90 -16.43 4.66
N THR A 13 -48.01 -17.40 4.58
CA THR A 13 -46.87 -17.58 5.49
C THR A 13 -45.83 -16.49 5.25
N ALA A 14 -45.43 -15.76 6.29
CA ALA A 14 -44.37 -14.75 6.23
C ALA A 14 -42.99 -15.40 5.96
N PRO A 15 -42.10 -14.79 5.16
CA PRO A 15 -40.75 -15.28 5.01
C PRO A 15 -39.93 -14.96 6.27
N THR A 16 -39.45 -16.01 6.94
CA THR A 16 -38.43 -15.90 7.99
C THR A 16 -37.11 -15.45 7.37
N GLY A 17 -36.68 -14.24 7.72
CA GLY A 17 -35.35 -13.73 7.40
C GLY A 17 -34.29 -14.46 8.23
N THR A 18 -33.54 -15.35 7.61
CA THR A 18 -32.33 -15.91 8.19
C THR A 18 -31.20 -14.89 8.04
N SER A 19 -30.73 -14.34 9.15
CA SER A 19 -29.45 -13.60 9.18
C SER A 19 -28.34 -14.53 8.70
N PRO A 20 -27.46 -14.11 7.77
CA PRO A 20 -26.38 -14.97 7.32
C PRO A 20 -25.43 -15.31 8.47
N ALA A 21 -24.88 -16.52 8.43
CA ALA A 21 -23.93 -17.07 9.40
C ALA A 21 -22.58 -16.30 9.36
N PRO A 22 -21.83 -16.28 10.48
CA PRO A 22 -20.55 -15.56 10.60
C PRO A 22 -19.45 -15.97 9.61
N GLU A 23 -19.59 -17.09 8.90
CA GLU A 23 -18.64 -17.56 7.88
C GLU A 23 -18.56 -16.64 6.65
N ALA A 24 -19.59 -15.82 6.37
CA ALA A 24 -19.60 -14.93 5.19
C ALA A 24 -18.71 -13.68 5.32
N LEU A 25 -18.13 -13.41 6.51
CA LEU A 25 -17.25 -12.26 6.76
C LEU A 25 -15.77 -12.58 6.57
N GLU A 26 -15.38 -13.86 6.59
CA GLU A 26 -13.99 -14.29 6.42
C GLU A 26 -13.57 -14.38 4.93
N ASP A 27 -14.54 -14.57 4.02
CA ASP A 27 -14.35 -14.61 2.55
C ASP A 27 -14.11 -13.22 1.91
N ALA A 28 -14.13 -12.14 2.69
CA ALA A 28 -13.98 -10.77 2.17
C ALA A 28 -12.52 -10.27 2.14
N LEU A 29 -11.58 -11.06 2.68
CA LEU A 29 -10.16 -10.70 2.65
C LEU A 29 -9.50 -11.33 1.41
N PRO A 30 -8.88 -10.55 0.53
CA PRO A 30 -8.26 -11.07 -0.68
C PRO A 30 -7.21 -12.13 -0.33
N HIS A 31 -7.30 -13.28 -0.98
CA HIS A 31 -6.32 -14.34 -0.82
C HIS A 31 -5.04 -14.00 -1.60
N PRO A 32 -3.85 -14.41 -1.13
CA PRO A 32 -2.57 -14.10 -1.77
C PRO A 32 -2.41 -14.61 -3.21
N SER A 33 -3.35 -15.43 -3.69
CA SER A 33 -3.44 -15.97 -5.05
C SER A 33 -4.47 -15.27 -5.95
N ASP A 34 -5.20 -14.27 -5.45
CA ASP A 34 -6.21 -13.58 -6.25
C ASP A 34 -5.55 -12.63 -7.26
N PRO A 35 -6.13 -12.49 -8.47
CA PRO A 35 -5.65 -11.54 -9.46
C PRO A 35 -5.55 -10.12 -8.88
N SER A 36 -4.35 -9.54 -8.93
CA SER A 36 -4.07 -8.21 -8.36
C SER A 36 -3.04 -7.45 -9.20
N VAL A 37 -3.03 -6.12 -9.04
CA VAL A 37 -2.02 -5.22 -9.60
C VAL A 37 -1.36 -4.50 -8.44
N THR A 38 -0.04 -4.66 -8.31
CA THR A 38 0.71 -4.14 -7.16
C THR A 38 1.92 -3.34 -7.66
N PRO A 39 2.15 -2.13 -7.15
CA PRO A 39 3.39 -1.41 -7.39
C PRO A 39 4.60 -2.26 -6.98
N PHE A 40 5.60 -2.33 -7.86
CA PHE A 40 6.81 -3.09 -7.65
C PHE A 40 8.02 -2.17 -7.77
N LEU A 41 8.71 -1.97 -6.66
CA LEU A 41 9.86 -1.09 -6.54
C LEU A 41 11.13 -1.91 -6.73
N LEU A 42 11.81 -1.66 -7.85
CA LEU A 42 13.02 -2.35 -8.26
C LEU A 42 14.24 -1.52 -7.84
N PHE A 43 15.02 -2.03 -6.90
CA PHE A 43 16.26 -1.40 -6.41
C PHE A 43 17.47 -2.16 -6.94
N GLU A 44 18.66 -1.57 -6.75
CA GLU A 44 19.96 -2.19 -7.06
C GLU A 44 20.79 -2.38 -5.80
N GLY A 45 20.17 -2.91 -4.74
CA GLY A 45 20.84 -3.27 -3.48
C GLY A 45 20.36 -2.50 -2.25
N ASP A 46 19.47 -1.53 -2.38
CA ASP A 46 19.01 -0.66 -1.29
C ASP A 46 17.57 -0.94 -0.83
N ALA A 47 16.90 -1.97 -1.36
CA ALA A 47 15.49 -2.24 -1.04
C ALA A 47 15.26 -2.42 0.47
N GLY A 48 16.14 -3.13 1.17
CA GLY A 48 16.00 -3.33 2.62
C GLY A 48 16.09 -2.02 3.41
N ALA A 49 17.04 -1.15 3.05
CA ALA A 49 17.19 0.17 3.67
C ALA A 49 16.01 1.09 3.36
N ALA A 50 15.44 0.97 2.15
CA ALA A 50 14.22 1.68 1.77
C ALA A 50 13.01 1.19 2.59
N MET A 51 12.84 -0.12 2.76
CA MET A 51 11.77 -0.68 3.60
C MET A 51 11.85 -0.17 5.04
N ASP A 52 13.05 -0.19 5.65
CA ASP A 52 13.26 0.32 7.01
C ASP A 52 12.94 1.83 7.11
N ALA A 53 13.34 2.59 6.10
CA ALA A 53 13.05 4.03 6.03
C ALA A 53 11.55 4.30 5.94
N TYR A 54 10.80 3.54 5.15
CA TYR A 54 9.36 3.74 4.98
C TYR A 54 8.58 3.30 6.22
N LEU A 55 8.96 2.18 6.85
CA LEU A 55 8.44 1.81 8.16
C LEU A 55 8.62 2.94 9.17
N THR A 56 9.82 3.49 9.26
CA THR A 56 10.14 4.59 10.18
C THR A 56 9.36 5.86 9.86
N ALA A 57 9.28 6.25 8.58
CA ALA A 57 8.62 7.49 8.17
C ALA A 57 7.12 7.48 8.48
N PHE A 58 6.44 6.36 8.26
CA PHE A 58 4.98 6.31 8.28
C PHE A 58 4.37 5.81 9.59
N VAL A 59 5.10 5.09 10.45
CA VAL A 59 4.53 4.38 11.61
C VAL A 59 3.83 5.27 12.64
N GLU A 60 4.24 6.53 12.79
CA GLU A 60 3.59 7.45 13.73
C GLU A 60 2.25 8.00 13.21
N TYR A 61 2.03 7.99 11.90
CA TYR A 61 0.93 8.71 11.25
C TYR A 61 -0.05 7.80 10.51
N LEU A 62 0.40 6.63 10.06
CA LEU A 62 -0.38 5.67 9.28
C LEU A 62 -0.16 4.24 9.79
N PRO A 63 -1.14 3.33 9.61
CA PRO A 63 -0.89 1.91 9.79
C PRO A 63 0.11 1.44 8.73
N VAL A 64 1.26 0.96 9.19
CA VAL A 64 2.29 0.36 8.35
C VAL A 64 2.69 -0.99 8.90
N THR A 65 2.83 -1.99 8.03
CA THR A 65 3.28 -3.32 8.40
C THR A 65 4.28 -3.86 7.39
N GLU A 66 5.31 -4.55 7.89
CA GLU A 66 6.12 -5.43 7.07
C GLU A 66 5.41 -6.78 6.97
N VAL A 67 5.06 -7.17 5.75
CA VAL A 67 4.34 -8.42 5.53
C VAL A 67 5.29 -9.54 5.13
N ARG A 68 6.37 -9.20 4.43
CA ARG A 68 7.38 -10.17 3.99
C ARG A 68 8.73 -9.52 3.82
N ARG A 69 9.79 -10.25 4.18
CA ARG A 69 11.17 -9.93 3.85
C ARG A 69 11.97 -11.22 3.70
N ASP A 70 11.97 -11.73 2.47
CA ASP A 70 12.87 -12.82 2.09
C ASP A 70 14.16 -12.24 1.55
N LEU A 71 15.27 -12.81 1.98
CA LEU A 71 16.60 -12.36 1.60
C LEU A 71 17.26 -13.40 0.71
N PHE A 72 18.16 -12.96 -0.17
CA PHE A 72 19.10 -13.87 -0.79
C PHE A 72 19.99 -14.50 0.30
N ASP A 73 20.26 -15.80 0.14
CA ASP A 73 21.20 -16.55 0.97
C ASP A 73 22.47 -16.92 0.18
N ASP A 74 23.43 -17.53 0.86
CA ASP A 74 24.72 -17.95 0.28
C ASP A 74 24.57 -19.07 -0.76
N SER A 75 23.41 -19.73 -0.83
CA SER A 75 23.08 -20.78 -1.81
C SER A 75 22.50 -20.20 -3.11
N SER A 76 22.18 -18.90 -3.10
CA SER A 76 21.81 -18.14 -4.28
C SER A 76 22.81 -18.38 -5.42
N PRO A 77 22.35 -18.63 -6.66
CA PRO A 77 23.21 -18.71 -7.84
C PRO A 77 24.07 -17.45 -8.09
N ARG A 78 23.86 -16.39 -7.29
CA ARG A 78 24.50 -15.08 -7.39
C ARG A 78 25.63 -14.89 -6.36
N GLY A 79 25.85 -15.84 -5.46
CA GLY A 79 26.96 -15.86 -4.51
C GLY A 79 26.78 -14.95 -3.29
N ALA A 80 27.74 -15.03 -2.37
CA ALA A 80 27.73 -14.37 -1.05
C ALA A 80 27.65 -12.83 -1.09
N GLU A 81 27.94 -12.20 -2.24
CA GLU A 81 27.84 -10.73 -2.40
C GLU A 81 26.40 -10.22 -2.21
N TRP A 82 25.42 -11.04 -2.58
CA TRP A 82 24.00 -10.67 -2.49
C TRP A 82 23.35 -11.15 -1.20
N ALA A 83 24.07 -11.88 -0.34
CA ALA A 83 23.54 -12.35 0.93
C ALA A 83 23.01 -11.18 1.77
N GLY A 84 21.77 -11.30 2.24
CA GLY A 84 21.09 -10.26 3.01
C GLY A 84 20.43 -9.14 2.19
N LYS A 85 20.54 -9.15 0.86
CA LYS A 85 19.74 -8.29 -0.03
C LYS A 85 18.33 -8.85 -0.21
N VAL A 86 17.37 -7.99 -0.57
CA VAL A 86 15.95 -8.37 -0.63
C VAL A 86 15.65 -9.18 -1.89
N LEU A 87 15.31 -10.46 -1.70
CA LEU A 87 14.78 -11.35 -2.74
C LEU A 87 13.27 -11.15 -2.93
N HIS A 88 12.54 -10.89 -1.86
CA HIS A 88 11.11 -10.56 -1.91
C HIS A 88 10.73 -9.78 -0.65
N GLY A 89 10.55 -8.47 -0.80
CA GLY A 89 10.04 -7.60 0.26
C GLY A 89 8.60 -7.18 -0.02
N GLU A 90 7.81 -7.08 1.04
CA GLU A 90 6.46 -6.51 0.99
C GLU A 90 6.19 -5.64 2.21
N LEU A 91 5.79 -4.40 1.95
CA LEU A 91 5.22 -3.50 2.95
C LEU A 91 3.76 -3.20 2.62
N GLU A 92 2.95 -3.03 3.63
CA GLU A 92 1.61 -2.44 3.50
C GLU A 92 1.57 -1.12 4.25
N ILE A 93 1.26 -0.03 3.53
CA ILE A 93 1.14 1.33 4.08
C ILE A 93 -0.29 1.79 3.81
N ALA A 94 -1.05 2.10 4.87
CA ALA A 94 -2.46 2.51 4.75
C ALA A 94 -3.31 1.54 3.92
N GLY A 95 -3.05 0.23 4.02
CA GLY A 95 -3.73 -0.82 3.25
C GLY A 95 -3.23 -0.99 1.81
N GLN A 96 -2.35 -0.13 1.30
CA GLN A 96 -1.72 -0.31 -0.01
C GLN A 96 -0.48 -1.19 0.10
N ARG A 97 -0.50 -2.32 -0.60
CA ARG A 97 0.66 -3.22 -0.73
C ARG A 97 1.69 -2.64 -1.70
N LEU A 98 2.96 -2.66 -1.31
CA LEU A 98 4.12 -2.36 -2.15
C LEU A 98 5.06 -3.56 -2.15
N ARG A 99 5.60 -3.92 -3.32
CA ARG A 99 6.62 -4.98 -3.47
C ARG A 99 8.00 -4.39 -3.68
N PHE A 100 9.00 -5.09 -3.18
CA PHE A 100 10.40 -4.67 -3.19
C PHE A 100 11.28 -5.82 -3.66
N PHE A 101 12.29 -5.49 -4.47
CA PHE A 101 13.31 -6.43 -4.90
C PHE A 101 14.62 -5.70 -5.15
N ASP A 102 15.71 -6.32 -4.71
CA ASP A 102 17.06 -5.95 -5.10
C ASP A 102 17.47 -6.73 -6.36
N SER A 103 17.54 -6.02 -7.47
CA SER A 103 18.08 -6.55 -8.71
C SER A 103 19.59 -6.69 -8.64
N PHE A 104 20.06 -7.91 -8.89
CA PHE A 104 21.49 -8.18 -9.09
C PHE A 104 22.02 -7.76 -10.46
N THR A 105 21.15 -7.26 -11.35
CA THR A 105 21.53 -6.73 -12.66
C THR A 105 21.41 -5.21 -12.64
N PRO A 106 22.49 -4.46 -12.94
CA PRO A 106 22.40 -3.01 -13.12
C PRO A 106 21.58 -2.64 -14.34
N HIS A 107 20.86 -1.53 -14.26
CA HIS A 107 20.02 -1.00 -15.33
C HIS A 107 20.46 0.40 -15.75
N GLY A 108 20.06 0.80 -16.96
CA GLY A 108 20.25 2.17 -17.46
C GLY A 108 19.15 3.14 -17.02
N PHE A 109 18.24 2.74 -16.12
CA PHE A 109 17.13 3.54 -15.64
C PHE A 109 17.12 3.60 -14.11
N THR A 110 16.38 4.55 -13.57
CA THR A 110 16.10 4.67 -12.14
C THR A 110 14.69 5.20 -11.93
N PHE A 111 14.26 5.33 -10.69
CA PHE A 111 12.97 5.95 -10.36
C PHE A 111 12.90 7.38 -10.89
N THR A 112 11.72 7.79 -11.32
CA THR A 112 11.47 9.15 -11.82
C THR A 112 10.14 9.66 -11.28
N PRO A 113 9.94 10.98 -11.17
CA PRO A 113 8.66 11.56 -10.75
C PRO A 113 7.47 11.21 -11.66
N ALA A 114 7.70 10.61 -12.84
CA ALA A 114 6.63 10.21 -13.74
C ALA A 114 5.72 9.13 -13.14
N ILE A 115 6.25 8.31 -12.23
CA ILE A 115 5.48 7.39 -11.40
C ILE A 115 5.81 7.71 -9.94
N SER A 116 4.81 8.22 -9.22
CA SER A 116 4.92 8.62 -7.81
C SER A 116 3.86 7.93 -6.97
N LEU A 117 4.12 7.80 -5.67
CA LEU A 117 3.15 7.33 -4.69
C LEU A 117 2.45 8.53 -4.07
N PHE A 118 1.12 8.56 -4.13
CA PHE A 118 0.32 9.62 -3.51
C PHE A 118 -0.25 9.12 -2.18
N VAL A 119 -0.06 9.88 -1.12
CA VAL A 119 -0.42 9.50 0.25
C VAL A 119 -1.32 10.56 0.87
N GLU A 120 -2.49 10.12 1.29
CA GLU A 120 -3.40 10.94 2.11
C GLU A 120 -3.02 10.81 3.59
N LEU A 121 -2.83 11.95 4.24
CA LEU A 121 -2.35 12.08 5.61
C LEU A 121 -3.38 12.78 6.50
N PRO A 122 -3.38 12.51 7.81
CA PRO A 122 -4.42 13.01 8.71
C PRO A 122 -4.41 14.54 8.88
N ASP A 123 -3.23 15.17 8.81
CA ASP A 123 -3.05 16.60 9.02
C ASP A 123 -1.71 17.12 8.44
N ALA A 124 -1.54 18.45 8.52
CA ALA A 124 -0.34 19.14 8.04
C ALA A 124 0.93 18.76 8.81
N THR A 125 0.83 18.38 10.09
CA THR A 125 1.99 17.97 10.89
C THR A 125 2.56 16.66 10.37
N ALA A 126 1.68 15.72 10.00
CA ALA A 126 2.09 14.47 9.37
C ALA A 126 2.78 14.71 8.02
N VAL A 127 2.27 15.63 7.18
CA VAL A 127 2.91 16.00 5.91
C VAL A 127 4.33 16.50 6.14
N ASP A 128 4.51 17.47 7.05
CA ASP A 128 5.81 18.07 7.32
C ASP A 128 6.82 17.05 7.88
N ALA A 129 6.39 16.22 8.85
CA ALA A 129 7.27 15.23 9.48
C ALA A 129 7.70 14.10 8.52
N ILE A 130 6.77 13.58 7.72
CA ILE A 130 7.07 12.54 6.73
C ILE A 130 7.95 13.12 5.62
N HIS A 131 7.64 14.34 5.15
CA HIS A 131 8.45 15.05 4.17
C HIS A 131 9.91 15.15 4.62
N ASP A 132 10.15 15.66 5.83
CA ASP A 132 11.50 15.85 6.35
C ASP A 132 12.24 14.52 6.53
N THR A 133 11.53 13.47 6.97
CA THR A 133 12.10 12.13 7.12
C THR A 133 12.51 11.52 5.78
N LEU A 134 11.70 11.68 4.73
CA LEU A 134 11.99 11.18 3.39
C LEU A 134 13.08 12.01 2.68
N LEU A 135 13.11 13.32 2.91
CA LEU A 135 14.11 14.23 2.38
C LEU A 135 15.50 13.98 2.99
N ALA A 136 15.55 13.50 4.24
CA ALA A 136 16.78 13.26 4.96
C ALA A 136 17.72 12.25 4.24
N GLY A 137 19.01 12.52 4.30
CA GLY A 137 20.04 11.64 3.72
C GLY A 137 20.25 11.82 2.21
N GLY A 138 19.83 12.94 1.63
CA GLY A 138 20.11 13.30 0.25
C GLY A 138 18.94 13.16 -0.72
N GLY A 139 17.70 13.24 -0.21
CA GLY A 139 16.52 13.33 -1.05
C GLY A 139 16.48 14.63 -1.87
N ARG A 140 15.48 14.73 -2.74
CA ARG A 140 15.19 15.91 -3.56
C ARG A 140 13.83 16.46 -3.21
N ASP A 141 13.80 17.73 -2.84
CA ASP A 141 12.56 18.47 -2.66
C ASP A 141 12.07 18.98 -4.02
N TYR A 142 10.93 18.48 -4.51
CA TYR A 142 10.32 18.91 -5.77
C TYR A 142 9.32 20.05 -5.55
N MET A 143 8.52 19.93 -4.48
CA MET A 143 7.57 20.93 -4.03
C MET A 143 7.60 20.94 -2.49
N PRO A 144 8.23 21.94 -1.87
CA PRO A 144 8.31 22.03 -0.43
C PRO A 144 6.91 22.07 0.21
N PRO A 145 6.74 21.62 1.46
CA PRO A 145 5.43 21.64 2.11
C PRO A 145 4.80 23.03 2.12
N ASP A 146 3.64 23.18 1.48
CA ASP A 146 2.90 24.45 1.40
C ASP A 146 1.39 24.23 1.14
N ASP A 147 0.60 25.30 1.25
CA ASP A 147 -0.75 25.39 0.68
C ASP A 147 -0.65 25.85 -0.77
N TYR A 148 -0.78 24.91 -1.70
CA TYR A 148 -0.75 25.17 -3.15
C TYR A 148 -2.15 25.50 -3.73
N GLY A 149 -3.14 25.75 -2.87
CA GLY A 149 -4.49 26.17 -3.25
C GLY A 149 -5.48 25.03 -3.50
N PHE A 150 -5.06 23.77 -3.33
CA PHE A 150 -5.90 22.58 -3.54
C PHE A 150 -6.00 21.64 -2.34
N SER A 151 -5.22 21.88 -1.28
CA SER A 151 -5.29 21.14 -0.01
C SER A 151 -4.76 22.01 1.13
N ARG A 152 -5.06 21.63 2.38
CA ARG A 152 -4.55 22.36 3.56
C ARG A 152 -3.02 22.30 3.67
N ARG A 153 -2.42 21.19 3.22
CA ARG A 153 -0.96 21.02 3.17
C ARG A 153 -0.61 19.99 2.11
N PHE A 154 0.36 20.31 1.25
CA PHE A 154 0.87 19.40 0.24
C PHE A 154 2.39 19.51 0.10
N ALA A 155 3.05 18.39 -0.16
CA ALA A 155 4.47 18.33 -0.49
C ALA A 155 4.76 17.27 -1.56
N TRP A 156 5.82 17.45 -2.34
CA TRP A 156 6.34 16.43 -3.25
C TRP A 156 7.84 16.24 -3.03
N VAL A 157 8.21 15.06 -2.53
CA VAL A 157 9.59 14.70 -2.18
C VAL A 157 10.04 13.47 -2.95
N GLY A 158 11.27 13.48 -3.44
CA GLY A 158 12.02 12.28 -3.81
C GLY A 158 12.91 11.88 -2.65
N ASP A 159 12.80 10.66 -2.16
CA ASP A 159 13.69 10.19 -1.10
C ASP A 159 15.12 9.93 -1.61
N ARG A 160 16.03 9.59 -0.69
CA ARG A 160 17.43 9.30 -1.02
C ARG A 160 17.61 8.09 -1.95
N PHE A 161 16.59 7.26 -2.14
CA PHE A 161 16.61 6.11 -3.05
C PHE A 161 16.03 6.46 -4.43
N GLY A 162 15.46 7.66 -4.59
CA GLY A 162 14.88 8.17 -5.83
C GLY A 162 13.38 7.91 -5.98
N VAL A 163 12.74 7.17 -5.05
CA VAL A 163 11.29 6.98 -5.07
C VAL A 163 10.62 8.30 -4.72
N THR A 164 9.54 8.63 -5.43
CA THR A 164 8.88 9.94 -5.26
C THR A 164 7.51 9.80 -4.62
N TRP A 165 7.24 10.70 -3.69
CA TRP A 165 6.08 10.70 -2.80
C TRP A 165 5.38 12.06 -2.87
N GLN A 166 4.10 12.05 -3.19
CA GLN A 166 3.21 13.19 -3.07
C GLN A 166 2.43 13.03 -1.76
N LEU A 167 2.63 13.95 -0.83
CA LEU A 167 2.08 13.92 0.52
C LEU A 167 0.97 14.97 0.62
N ASN A 168 -0.24 14.55 0.96
CA ASN A 168 -1.40 15.43 0.98
C ASN A 168 -2.14 15.37 2.30
N ALA A 169 -2.52 16.53 2.83
CA ALA A 169 -3.55 16.65 3.85
C ALA A 169 -4.63 17.60 3.32
N ALA A 170 -5.75 17.03 2.86
CA ALA A 170 -6.92 17.76 2.38
C ALA A 170 -7.58 18.56 3.50
#